data_AF-A0A815I7G2-F1
#
_entry.id   AF-A0A815I7G2-F1
#
_cell.length_a   1.000
_cell.length_b   1.000
_cell.length_c   1.000
_cell.angle_alpha   90.00
_cell.angle_beta   90.00
_cell.angle_gamma   90.00
#
_symmetry.space_group_name_H-M   'P 1'
#
loop_
_entity.id
_entity.type
_entity.pdbx_description
1 polymer ?
#
loop_
_entity_poly.entity_id
_entity_poly.type
_entity_poly.pdbx_seq_one_letter_code
_entity_poly.pdbx_strand_id
1 'polypeptide(L)'
;MRIIYTIITTLCLSMIPLSTAQKTIQWSGYEWFLKEMQGAGPGPNDWESNNVWVDADNKLHLKLHKSPTTGGWTCAELYSKVRFSFGTFRWFVEGAIDKLDTNVVLGLFTYGGIDGTNEIDIEMAKWGRTESEASNLFYTTYPHTLDVAKPVSSGTRISLQGTYTTNQFIWNSYNIVYQSQH
;
A
#
# COMPACT_ATOMS: atom_id res chain seq x y z
N MET A 1 -12.21 73.86 -6.76
CA MET A 1 -11.13 72.88 -7.00
C MET A 1 -11.32 71.75 -5.97
N ARG A 2 -11.90 70.61 -6.37
CA ARG A 2 -12.17 69.47 -5.49
C ARG A 2 -11.21 68.33 -5.87
N ILE A 3 -10.37 67.93 -4.92
CA ILE A 3 -9.42 66.82 -5.06
C ILE A 3 -10.20 65.52 -4.83
N ILE A 4 -10.17 64.63 -5.82
CA ILE A 4 -10.71 63.27 -5.71
C ILE A 4 -9.54 62.36 -5.35
N TYR A 5 -9.63 61.68 -4.20
CA TYR A 5 -8.66 60.66 -3.80
C TYR A 5 -9.13 59.30 -4.35
N THR A 6 -8.34 58.71 -5.25
CA THR A 6 -8.54 57.33 -5.70
C THR A 6 -7.89 56.40 -4.68
N ILE A 7 -8.71 55.62 -3.96
CA ILE A 7 -8.24 54.52 -3.12
C ILE A 7 -8.01 53.31 -4.03
N ILE A 8 -6.76 52.89 -4.18
CA ILE A 8 -6.41 51.60 -4.79
C ILE A 8 -6.43 50.57 -3.66
N THR A 9 -7.49 49.77 -3.59
CA THR A 9 -7.51 48.57 -2.74
C THR A 9 -6.79 47.44 -3.45
N THR A 10 -5.57 47.13 -3.01
CA THR A 10 -4.87 45.91 -3.40
C THR A 10 -5.56 44.73 -2.71
N LEU A 11 -6.33 43.96 -3.47
CA LEU A 11 -6.88 42.69 -3.02
C LEU A 11 -5.73 41.68 -2.95
N CYS A 12 -5.11 41.53 -1.78
CA CYS A 12 -4.20 40.42 -1.51
C CYS A 12 -5.05 39.16 -1.37
N LEU A 13 -5.21 38.42 -2.47
CA LEU A 13 -5.85 37.11 -2.46
C LEU A 13 -4.89 36.16 -1.73
N SER A 14 -5.11 35.96 -0.44
CA SER A 14 -4.41 34.90 0.30
C SER A 14 -4.79 33.57 -0.37
N MET A 15 -3.80 32.90 -0.96
CA MET A 15 -3.98 31.51 -1.37
C MET A 15 -4.19 30.69 -0.10
N ILE A 16 -5.44 30.42 0.22
CA ILE A 16 -5.78 29.39 1.20
C ILE A 16 -5.33 28.08 0.52
N PRO A 17 -4.35 27.34 1.07
CA PRO A 17 -4.04 26.03 0.53
C PRO A 17 -5.31 25.19 0.62
N LEU A 18 -5.83 24.82 -0.56
CA LEU A 18 -6.94 23.90 -0.63
C LEU A 18 -6.43 22.60 -0.03
N SER A 19 -6.98 22.20 1.11
CA SER A 19 -6.84 20.82 1.59
C SER A 19 -7.26 19.92 0.44
N THR A 20 -6.31 19.22 -0.18
CA THR A 20 -6.64 18.28 -1.24
C THR A 20 -7.43 17.17 -0.58
N ALA A 21 -8.73 17.13 -0.88
CA ALA A 21 -9.62 16.10 -0.38
C ALA A 21 -8.99 14.72 -0.62
N GLN A 22 -9.05 13.88 0.41
CA GLN A 22 -8.49 12.55 0.33
C GLN A 22 -9.11 11.78 -0.83
N LYS A 23 -8.29 11.34 -1.79
CA LYS A 23 -8.79 10.65 -2.98
C LYS A 23 -9.28 9.26 -2.60
N THR A 24 -10.35 8.83 -3.27
CA THR A 24 -10.94 7.50 -3.11
C THR A 24 -11.21 6.83 -4.45
N ILE A 25 -11.30 5.50 -4.43
CA ILE A 25 -11.73 4.67 -5.55
C ILE A 25 -12.76 3.62 -5.09
N GLN A 26 -13.58 3.16 -6.01
CA GLN A 26 -14.47 2.02 -5.80
C GLN A 26 -13.84 0.78 -6.42
N TRP A 27 -13.64 -0.26 -5.61
CA TRP A 27 -13.09 -1.52 -6.08
C TRP A 27 -13.52 -2.69 -5.19
N SER A 28 -13.84 -3.82 -5.81
CA SER A 28 -14.25 -5.05 -5.12
C SER A 28 -15.41 -4.88 -4.12
N GLY A 29 -16.35 -3.97 -4.44
CA GLY A 29 -17.54 -3.71 -3.60
C GLY A 29 -17.30 -2.77 -2.40
N TYR A 30 -16.10 -2.19 -2.27
CA TYR A 30 -15.77 -1.26 -1.20
C TYR A 30 -15.18 0.04 -1.74
N GLU A 31 -15.30 1.08 -0.92
CA GLU A 31 -14.58 2.34 -1.14
C GLU A 31 -13.24 2.30 -0.39
N TRP A 32 -12.19 2.74 -1.09
CA TRP A 32 -10.81 2.72 -0.60
C TRP A 32 -10.24 4.13 -0.61
N PHE A 33 -9.50 4.49 0.42
CA PHE A 33 -8.66 5.67 0.44
C PHE A 33 -7.35 5.41 -0.30
N LEU A 34 -6.89 6.40 -1.06
CA LEU A 34 -5.56 6.37 -1.69
C LEU A 34 -4.56 7.11 -0.81
N LYS A 35 -3.40 6.51 -0.56
CA LYS A 35 -2.33 7.14 0.20
C LYS A 35 -1.61 8.19 -0.63
N GLU A 36 -1.36 9.35 -0.03
CA GLU A 36 -0.66 10.49 -0.62
C GLU A 36 0.17 11.14 0.48
N MET A 37 1.47 10.83 0.52
CA MET A 37 2.37 11.27 1.60
C MET A 37 3.83 11.08 1.18
N GLN A 38 4.72 11.98 1.58
CA GLN A 38 6.15 11.89 1.28
C GLN A 38 6.94 11.38 2.50
N GLY A 39 7.99 10.58 2.28
CA GLY A 39 8.87 10.05 3.33
C GLY A 39 8.18 9.24 4.41
N ALA A 40 7.13 8.48 4.05
CA ALA A 40 6.24 7.80 4.99
C ALA A 40 6.31 6.28 4.90
N GLY A 41 5.99 5.65 6.04
CA GLY A 41 6.03 4.20 6.23
C GLY A 41 5.10 3.40 5.31
N PRO A 42 5.38 2.10 5.07
CA PRO A 42 6.61 1.39 5.48
C PRO A 42 7.86 1.95 4.78
N GLY A 43 8.98 2.02 5.49
CA GLY A 43 10.21 2.69 4.99
C GLY A 43 10.02 4.20 4.75
N PRO A 44 11.00 4.88 4.13
CA PRO A 44 10.87 6.29 3.73
C PRO A 44 10.31 6.39 2.29
N ASN A 45 9.07 5.93 2.07
CA ASN A 45 8.46 5.91 0.73
C ASN A 45 7.70 7.20 0.42
N ASP A 46 7.71 7.57 -0.86
CA ASP A 46 6.90 8.67 -1.40
C ASP A 46 5.65 8.09 -2.07
N TRP A 47 4.48 8.27 -1.49
CA TRP A 47 3.21 7.72 -1.95
C TRP A 47 2.48 8.72 -2.84
N GLU A 48 2.06 8.29 -4.03
CA GLU A 48 1.27 9.09 -4.96
C GLU A 48 -0.03 8.36 -5.30
N SER A 49 -1.16 9.01 -5.06
CA SER A 49 -2.49 8.45 -5.35
C SER A 49 -2.70 8.15 -6.84
N ASN A 50 -2.00 8.83 -7.75
CA ASN A 50 -2.08 8.56 -9.19
C ASN A 50 -1.43 7.22 -9.59
N ASN A 51 -0.69 6.58 -8.70
CA ASN A 51 -0.14 5.25 -8.91
C ASN A 51 -1.14 4.13 -8.58
N VAL A 52 -2.38 4.47 -8.21
CA VAL A 52 -3.48 3.53 -7.94
C VAL A 52 -4.66 3.86 -8.86
N TRP A 53 -5.12 2.88 -9.64
CA TRP A 53 -6.34 3.03 -10.43
C TRP A 53 -7.04 1.70 -10.68
N VAL A 54 -8.30 1.77 -11.11
CA VAL A 54 -9.07 0.61 -11.57
C VAL A 54 -9.27 0.74 -13.07
N ASP A 55 -9.01 -0.32 -13.83
CA ASP A 55 -9.20 -0.33 -15.28
C ASP A 55 -10.65 -0.69 -15.69
N ALA A 56 -10.88 -0.74 -17.01
CA ALA A 56 -12.19 -1.07 -17.58
C ALA A 56 -12.64 -2.52 -17.30
N ASP A 57 -11.71 -3.42 -16.96
CA ASP A 57 -11.97 -4.81 -16.60
C ASP A 57 -12.13 -4.99 -15.08
N ASN A 58 -12.23 -3.88 -14.33
CA ASN A 58 -12.34 -3.84 -12.87
C ASN A 58 -11.13 -4.45 -12.13
N LYS A 59 -9.94 -4.40 -12.75
CA LYS A 59 -8.68 -4.78 -12.10
C LYS A 59 -8.07 -3.57 -11.41
N LEU A 60 -7.63 -3.76 -10.17
CA LEU A 60 -6.85 -2.77 -9.44
C LEU A 60 -5.39 -2.81 -9.92
N HIS A 61 -4.84 -1.66 -10.23
CA HIS A 61 -3.45 -1.48 -10.62
C HIS A 61 -2.69 -0.69 -9.57
N LEU A 62 -1.50 -1.18 -9.22
CA LEU A 62 -0.54 -0.53 -8.35
C LEU A 62 0.75 -0.34 -9.13
N LYS A 63 1.29 0.89 -9.14
CA LYS A 63 2.46 1.23 -9.95
C LYS A 63 3.58 1.82 -9.10
N LEU A 64 4.80 1.39 -9.37
CA LEU A 64 5.98 2.16 -9.01
C LEU A 64 6.32 3.10 -10.16
N HIS A 65 6.48 4.39 -9.87
CA HIS A 65 6.76 5.40 -10.88
C HIS A 65 8.02 6.17 -10.54
N LYS A 66 9.00 6.18 -11.44
CA LYS A 66 10.15 7.07 -11.31
C LYS A 66 9.79 8.44 -11.84
N SER A 67 9.69 9.42 -10.94
CA SER A 67 9.36 10.80 -11.30
C SER A 67 10.44 11.38 -12.21
N PRO A 68 10.09 11.90 -13.40
CA PRO A 68 11.07 12.51 -14.30
C PRO A 68 11.57 13.87 -13.78
N THR A 69 10.85 14.50 -12.84
CA THR A 69 11.21 15.82 -12.30
C THR A 69 12.13 15.73 -11.09
N THR A 70 11.86 14.80 -10.17
CA THR A 70 12.67 14.62 -8.96
C THR A 70 13.71 13.52 -9.10
N GLY A 71 13.53 12.60 -10.05
CA GLY A 71 14.34 11.39 -10.19
C GLY A 71 14.06 10.31 -9.14
N GLY A 72 13.21 10.60 -8.15
CA GLY A 72 12.80 9.69 -7.09
C GLY A 72 11.75 8.68 -7.55
N TRP A 73 11.59 7.59 -6.79
CA TRP A 73 10.52 6.61 -7.00
C TRP A 73 9.31 6.97 -6.14
N THR A 74 8.13 6.85 -6.72
CA THR A 74 6.86 6.98 -6.01
C THR A 74 6.12 5.64 -6.00
N CYS A 75 5.41 5.40 -4.91
CA CYS A 75 4.78 4.15 -4.52
C CYS A 75 3.26 4.25 -4.59
N ALA A 76 2.60 3.12 -4.36
CA ALA A 76 1.16 2.95 -4.45
C ALA A 76 0.63 2.21 -3.22
N GLU A 77 -0.33 2.79 -2.51
CA GLU A 77 -1.05 2.12 -1.43
C GLU A 77 -2.49 2.64 -1.38
N LEU A 78 -3.40 1.74 -1.04
CA LEU A 78 -4.78 2.03 -0.72
C LEU A 78 -5.18 1.25 0.53
N TYR A 79 -6.13 1.79 1.28
CA TYR A 79 -6.65 1.15 2.49
C TYR A 79 -8.17 1.37 2.59
N SER A 80 -8.87 0.38 3.12
CA SER A 80 -10.33 0.37 3.11
C SER A 80 -10.90 1.44 4.04
N LYS A 81 -12.02 2.06 3.65
CA LYS A 81 -12.77 2.96 4.54
C LYS A 81 -13.49 2.20 5.65
N VAL A 82 -13.82 0.94 5.39
CA VAL A 82 -14.41 0.04 6.37
C VAL A 82 -13.34 -0.77 7.09
N ARG A 83 -13.64 -1.20 8.31
CA ARG A 83 -12.82 -2.14 9.07
C ARG A 83 -13.29 -3.56 8.82
N PHE A 84 -12.36 -4.45 8.50
CA PHE A 84 -12.61 -5.87 8.41
C PHE A 84 -12.20 -6.56 9.72
N SER A 85 -12.82 -7.71 10.00
CA SER A 85 -12.51 -8.57 11.15
C SER A 85 -12.23 -9.98 10.64
N PHE A 86 -12.51 -11.01 11.44
CA PHE A 86 -12.36 -12.41 11.04
C PHE A 86 -13.03 -12.72 9.71
N GLY A 87 -12.37 -13.55 8.91
CA GLY A 87 -12.82 -13.88 7.57
C GLY A 87 -11.71 -14.48 6.71
N THR A 88 -12.02 -14.65 5.43
CA THR A 88 -11.03 -15.02 4.41
C THR A 88 -10.66 -13.78 3.62
N PHE A 89 -9.38 -13.43 3.64
CA PHE A 89 -8.82 -12.37 2.83
C PHE A 89 -8.10 -13.01 1.66
N ARG A 90 -8.53 -12.70 0.43
CA ARG A 90 -8.03 -13.34 -0.78
C ARG A 90 -7.78 -12.31 -1.87
N TRP A 91 -6.62 -12.41 -2.49
CA TRP A 91 -6.20 -11.61 -3.62
C TRP A 91 -5.89 -12.52 -4.80
N PHE A 92 -6.44 -12.16 -5.96
CA PHE A 92 -6.04 -12.69 -7.25
C PHE A 92 -5.09 -11.67 -7.86
N VAL A 93 -3.82 -12.03 -8.00
CA VAL A 93 -2.77 -11.12 -8.45
C VAL A 93 -2.30 -11.53 -9.83
N GLU A 94 -2.23 -10.54 -10.72
CA GLU A 94 -1.64 -10.67 -12.05
C GLU A 94 -0.35 -9.85 -12.11
N GLY A 95 0.79 -10.52 -12.17
CA GLY A 95 2.11 -9.89 -12.29
C GLY A 95 3.25 -10.88 -12.10
N ALA A 96 4.45 -10.52 -12.57
CA ALA A 96 5.67 -11.29 -12.35
C ALA A 96 6.23 -11.05 -10.92
N ILE A 97 5.43 -11.35 -9.90
CA ILE A 97 5.69 -11.01 -8.50
C ILE A 97 6.88 -11.79 -7.90
N ASP A 98 7.32 -12.88 -8.53
CA ASP A 98 8.57 -13.58 -8.19
C ASP A 98 9.84 -12.85 -8.68
N LYS A 99 9.68 -11.92 -9.62
CA LYS A 99 10.76 -11.18 -10.30
C LYS A 99 10.88 -9.72 -9.88
N LEU A 100 10.23 -9.32 -8.79
CA LEU A 100 10.38 -7.97 -8.24
C LEU A 100 11.85 -7.64 -7.97
N ASP A 101 12.20 -6.35 -8.13
CA ASP A 101 13.51 -5.81 -7.73
C ASP A 101 13.76 -6.11 -6.25
N THR A 102 15.03 -6.23 -5.85
CA THR A 102 15.37 -6.68 -4.49
C THR A 102 14.86 -5.73 -3.40
N ASN A 103 14.61 -4.47 -3.73
CA ASN A 103 14.11 -3.46 -2.78
C ASN A 103 12.58 -3.29 -2.82
N VAL A 104 11.89 -3.99 -3.71
CA VAL A 104 10.44 -3.85 -3.87
C VAL A 104 9.72 -4.87 -2.99
N VAL A 105 8.65 -4.39 -2.34
CA VAL A 105 7.72 -5.20 -1.54
C VAL A 105 6.33 -5.01 -2.12
N LEU A 106 5.65 -6.10 -2.43
CA LEU A 106 4.20 -6.11 -2.59
C LEU A 106 3.59 -6.71 -1.33
N GLY A 107 2.94 -5.87 -0.51
CA GLY A 107 2.24 -6.28 0.70
C GLY A 107 0.75 -6.49 0.45
N LEU A 108 0.23 -7.63 0.89
CA LEU A 108 -1.20 -7.97 0.94
C LEU A 108 -1.56 -8.26 2.39
N PHE A 109 -2.28 -7.34 3.04
CA PHE A 109 -2.32 -7.36 4.50
C PHE A 109 -3.59 -6.76 5.09
N THR A 110 -3.76 -7.04 6.39
CA THR A 110 -4.63 -6.27 7.28
C THR A 110 -3.77 -5.59 8.33
N TYR A 111 -4.06 -4.32 8.63
CA TYR A 111 -3.41 -3.57 9.69
C TYR A 111 -4.45 -2.86 10.55
N GLY A 112 -4.45 -3.17 11.86
CA GLY A 112 -5.38 -2.60 12.83
C GLY A 112 -4.71 -1.83 13.98
N GLY A 113 -3.38 -1.85 14.07
CA GLY A 113 -2.62 -1.21 15.14
C GLY A 113 -2.30 0.25 14.89
N ILE A 114 -1.53 0.85 15.81
CA ILE A 114 -0.96 2.20 15.66
C ILE A 114 0.57 2.21 15.80
N ASP A 115 1.16 1.05 16.07
CA ASP A 115 2.51 0.84 16.58
C ASP A 115 3.19 -0.41 15.97
N GLY A 116 2.73 -0.86 14.80
CA GLY A 116 3.27 -2.09 14.19
C GLY A 116 2.77 -3.37 14.90
N THR A 117 1.56 -3.31 15.45
CA THR A 117 0.84 -4.46 16.04
C THR A 117 -0.43 -4.73 15.26
N ASN A 118 -1.08 -5.87 15.55
CA ASN A 118 -2.37 -6.24 14.94
C ASN A 118 -2.28 -6.25 13.40
N GLU A 119 -1.28 -6.96 12.87
CA GLU A 119 -0.97 -7.02 11.45
C GLU A 119 -0.85 -8.48 10.98
N ILE A 120 -1.35 -8.74 9.76
CA ILE A 120 -1.31 -10.07 9.12
C ILE A 120 -0.93 -9.84 7.67
N ASP A 121 0.23 -10.37 7.27
CA ASP A 121 0.89 -10.03 6.02
C ASP A 121 1.12 -11.25 5.13
N ILE A 122 0.94 -11.04 3.83
CA ILE A 122 1.58 -11.80 2.76
C ILE A 122 2.43 -10.82 1.96
N GLU A 123 3.73 -11.05 1.90
CA GLU A 123 4.68 -10.13 1.28
C GLU A 123 5.50 -10.83 0.21
N MET A 124 5.44 -10.31 -1.01
CA MET A 124 6.40 -10.67 -2.07
C MET A 124 7.55 -9.67 -2.03
N ALA A 125 8.69 -10.10 -1.52
CA ALA A 125 9.83 -9.23 -1.21
C ALA A 125 11.13 -10.05 -1.14
N LYS A 126 12.26 -9.46 -1.55
CA LYS A 126 13.59 -10.06 -1.35
C LYS A 126 14.41 -9.38 -0.26
N TRP A 127 13.91 -8.29 0.32
CA TRP A 127 14.55 -7.57 1.42
C TRP A 127 16.01 -7.17 1.14
N GLY A 128 16.28 -6.70 -0.07
CA GLY A 128 17.61 -6.32 -0.54
C GLY A 128 18.54 -7.50 -0.85
N ARG A 129 18.13 -8.74 -0.59
CA ARG A 129 18.95 -9.93 -0.83
C ARG A 129 19.02 -10.27 -2.31
N THR A 130 20.22 -10.54 -2.79
CA THR A 130 20.52 -10.86 -4.20
C THR A 130 20.84 -12.34 -4.42
N GLU A 131 20.90 -13.14 -3.36
CA GLU A 131 21.21 -14.56 -3.46
C GLU A 131 20.10 -15.32 -4.22
N SER A 132 20.47 -16.29 -5.05
CA SER A 132 19.49 -17.07 -5.85
C SER A 132 18.48 -17.85 -5.00
N GLU A 133 18.90 -18.25 -3.80
CA GLU A 133 18.13 -19.02 -2.83
C GLU A 133 17.40 -18.14 -1.81
N ALA A 134 17.48 -16.82 -1.93
CA ALA A 134 16.73 -15.93 -1.05
C ALA A 134 15.22 -16.17 -1.21
N SER A 135 14.51 -16.23 -0.08
CA SER A 135 13.06 -16.25 -0.06
C SER A 135 12.52 -14.98 -0.72
N ASN A 136 11.41 -15.12 -1.45
CA ASN A 136 10.72 -14.03 -2.13
C ASN A 136 9.21 -13.98 -1.84
N LEU A 137 8.73 -14.82 -0.91
CA LEU A 137 7.39 -14.82 -0.35
C LEU A 137 7.49 -15.00 1.16
N PHE A 138 6.83 -14.11 1.91
CA PHE A 138 6.83 -14.12 3.36
C PHE A 138 5.40 -14.08 3.89
N TYR A 139 5.16 -14.83 4.97
CA TYR A 139 3.96 -14.71 5.78
C TYR A 139 4.37 -14.18 7.15
N THR A 140 3.79 -13.07 7.58
CA THR A 140 4.12 -12.46 8.86
C THR A 140 2.85 -12.17 9.66
N THR A 141 2.87 -12.46 10.96
CA THR A 141 1.81 -12.08 11.90
C THR A 141 2.43 -11.23 13.01
N TYR A 142 1.94 -10.01 13.18
CA TYR A 142 2.26 -9.17 14.33
C TYR A 142 1.19 -9.33 15.41
N PRO A 143 1.57 -9.61 16.66
CA PRO A 143 0.63 -9.80 17.75
C PRO A 143 -0.06 -8.49 18.14
N HIS A 144 -1.08 -8.58 19.00
CA HIS A 144 -1.77 -7.40 19.53
C HIS A 144 -0.87 -6.49 20.40
N THR A 145 0.12 -7.07 21.07
CA THR A 145 1.13 -6.36 21.85
C THR A 145 2.47 -7.05 21.72
N LEU A 146 3.53 -6.26 21.58
CA LEU A 146 4.90 -6.73 21.50
C LEU A 146 5.50 -7.11 22.86
N ASP A 147 4.85 -6.75 23.97
CA ASP A 147 5.29 -7.11 25.32
C ASP A 147 5.06 -8.59 25.64
N VAL A 148 4.10 -9.22 24.96
CA VAL A 148 3.66 -10.61 25.23
C VAL A 148 4.18 -11.58 24.18
N ALA A 149 4.31 -11.14 22.92
CA ALA A 149 4.76 -11.97 21.83
C ALA A 149 5.58 -11.16 20.82
N LYS A 150 6.46 -11.85 20.09
CA LYS A 150 7.16 -11.28 18.94
C LYS A 150 6.38 -11.59 17.65
N PRO A 151 6.59 -10.81 16.58
CA PRO A 151 6.10 -11.17 15.27
C PRO A 151 6.62 -12.55 14.86
N VAL A 152 5.76 -13.34 14.23
CA VAL A 152 6.14 -14.64 13.67
C VAL A 152 6.17 -14.50 12.16
N SER A 153 7.32 -14.83 11.56
CA SER A 153 7.51 -14.75 10.11
C SER A 153 8.01 -16.07 9.55
N SER A 154 7.53 -16.44 8.36
CA SER A 154 7.97 -17.60 7.59
C SER A 154 8.21 -17.19 6.15
N GLY A 155 9.44 -17.38 5.67
CA GLY A 155 9.83 -17.11 4.29
C GLY A 155 9.92 -18.40 3.47
N THR A 156 9.51 -18.33 2.22
CA THR A 156 9.74 -19.37 1.22
C THR A 156 10.13 -18.77 -0.13
N ARG A 157 10.63 -19.61 -1.02
CA ARG A 157 10.97 -19.22 -2.39
C ARG A 157 9.90 -19.74 -3.34
N ILE A 158 9.36 -18.85 -4.15
CA ILE A 158 8.45 -19.14 -5.25
C ILE A 158 9.11 -18.78 -6.59
N SER A 159 8.75 -19.52 -7.63
CA SER A 159 9.08 -19.20 -9.02
C SER A 159 7.87 -19.53 -9.88
N LEU A 160 7.37 -18.53 -10.59
CA LEU A 160 6.10 -18.63 -11.30
C LEU A 160 6.30 -19.17 -12.71
N GLN A 161 5.37 -20.02 -13.15
CA GLN A 161 5.29 -20.46 -14.56
C GLN A 161 4.46 -19.48 -15.42
N GLY A 162 3.69 -18.61 -14.79
CA GLY A 162 2.88 -17.56 -15.41
C GLY A 162 2.86 -16.29 -14.56
N THR A 163 1.82 -15.47 -14.70
CA THR A 163 1.67 -14.21 -13.95
C THR A 163 0.52 -14.22 -12.95
N TYR A 164 -0.30 -15.27 -12.94
CA TYR A 164 -1.46 -15.34 -12.04
C TYR A 164 -1.12 -16.08 -10.75
N THR A 165 -1.48 -15.49 -9.63
CA THR A 165 -1.41 -16.14 -8.31
C THR A 165 -2.68 -15.89 -7.52
N THR A 166 -3.02 -16.82 -6.64
CA THR A 166 -4.04 -16.63 -5.60
C THR A 166 -3.35 -16.65 -4.25
N ASN A 167 -3.45 -15.55 -3.50
CA ASN A 167 -2.85 -15.40 -2.18
C ASN A 167 -3.97 -15.16 -1.17
N GLN A 168 -3.93 -15.83 -0.03
CA GLN A 168 -4.95 -15.67 0.99
C GLN A 168 -4.45 -15.98 2.40
N PHE A 169 -5.18 -15.44 3.38
CA PHE A 169 -5.21 -16.01 4.71
C PHE A 169 -6.64 -16.15 5.22
N ILE A 170 -6.86 -17.17 6.04
CA ILE A 170 -8.10 -17.42 6.77
C ILE A 170 -7.82 -17.03 8.23
N TRP A 171 -8.51 -16.01 8.72
CA TRP A 171 -8.34 -15.48 10.06
C TRP A 171 -9.60 -15.71 10.90
N ASN A 172 -9.43 -16.39 12.03
CA ASN A 172 -10.46 -16.58 13.03
C ASN A 172 -9.88 -16.38 14.45
N SER A 173 -10.70 -16.60 15.48
CA SER A 173 -10.31 -16.41 16.88
C SER A 173 -9.24 -17.38 17.40
N TYR A 174 -8.95 -18.47 16.69
CA TYR A 174 -8.03 -19.52 17.12
C TYR A 174 -6.74 -19.56 16.31
N ASN A 175 -6.82 -19.24 15.01
CA ASN A 175 -5.67 -19.35 14.12
C ASN A 175 -5.76 -18.41 12.91
N ILE A 176 -4.60 -18.24 12.29
CA ILE A 176 -4.42 -17.67 10.96
C ILE A 176 -3.80 -18.77 10.09
N VAL A 177 -4.40 -19.02 8.94
CA VAL A 177 -3.92 -20.02 7.98
C VAL A 177 -3.60 -19.33 6.66
N TYR A 178 -2.34 -19.34 6.27
CA TYR A 178 -1.84 -18.76 5.03
C TYR A 178 -1.87 -19.76 3.87
N GLN A 179 -2.12 -19.27 2.65
CA GLN A 179 -2.05 -20.06 1.44
C GLN A 179 -1.76 -19.19 0.21
N SER A 180 -0.78 -19.60 -0.59
CA SER A 180 -0.50 -19.05 -1.92
C SER A 180 -0.43 -20.16 -2.96
N GLN A 181 -0.99 -19.91 -4.15
CA GLN A 181 -1.06 -20.84 -5.27
C GLN A 181 -0.73 -20.11 -6.59
N HIS A 182 -0.10 -20.80 -7.54
CA HIS A 182 0.28 -20.26 -8.85
C HIS A 182 0.42 -21.35 -9.91
#